data_AF-A0A3M1ZBC0-F1
#
_entry.id   AF-A0A3M1ZBC0-F1
#
_cell.length_a   1.000
_cell.length_b   1.000
_cell.length_c   1.000
_cell.angle_alpha   90.00
_cell.angle_beta   90.00
_cell.angle_gamma   90.00
#
_symmetry.space_group_name_H-M   'P 1'
#
loop_
_entity.id
_entity.type
_entity.pdbx_description
1 polymer ?
#
loop_
_entity_poly.entity_id
_entity_poly.type
_entity_poly.pdbx_seq_one_letter_code
_entity_poly.pdbx_strand_id
1 'polypeptide(L)'
;MRNQYWIVLLAGFLSFSAIAQEVPNQSPLTIAQIMAGEDFTGYSPNQISWSEDGQWIYFMWNPERDTLRSLYKVSPSGGAPEKVSEAEIKDLPGDGEYNRDHTFKVYEKYGDLFLLNLTDGTTRTITQTLERESAPRFSGDESGVIFERDDNLFRWDRTTGGLIQLTNFQKGSPRPEPSLSEQDKWLERDQMELFEVLRWREAVDKKKKARSESRQPDRPKPYYLGGKQLSNLRLSPDGHFATFRLTRRT
;
A
#
# COMPACT_ATOMS: atom_id res chain seq x y z
N MET A 1 53.72 -35.37 81.27
CA MET A 1 53.43 -36.75 80.83
C MET A 1 52.54 -36.62 79.60
N ARG A 2 53.06 -36.50 78.36
CA ARG A 2 53.75 -37.48 77.50
C ARG A 2 52.80 -38.61 77.04
N ASN A 3 52.24 -38.49 75.83
CA ASN A 3 52.46 -39.45 74.74
C ASN A 3 51.84 -38.97 73.41
N GLN A 4 52.70 -38.76 72.42
CA GLN A 4 52.39 -38.82 70.99
C GLN A 4 52.20 -40.28 70.57
N TYR A 5 51.29 -40.56 69.63
CA TYR A 5 51.55 -41.51 68.52
C TYR A 5 50.73 -41.11 67.29
N TRP A 6 51.43 -41.06 66.15
CA TRP A 6 50.90 -40.93 64.79
C TRP A 6 50.37 -42.28 64.29
N ILE A 7 49.28 -42.27 63.52
CA ILE A 7 48.99 -43.30 62.51
C ILE A 7 48.53 -42.62 61.22
N VAL A 8 49.09 -43.11 60.13
CA VAL A 8 49.04 -42.65 58.73
C VAL A 8 48.14 -43.60 57.92
N LEU A 9 47.66 -43.14 56.75
CA LEU A 9 46.92 -43.84 55.66
C LEU A 9 45.40 -43.99 55.87
N LEU A 10 44.53 -43.75 54.89
CA LEU A 10 44.65 -43.92 53.43
C LEU A 10 43.62 -42.99 52.74
N ALA A 11 44.07 -42.01 51.95
CA ALA A 11 43.19 -41.22 51.11
C ALA A 11 42.84 -42.02 49.84
N GLY A 12 41.70 -42.70 49.86
CA GLY A 12 41.12 -43.32 48.67
C GLY A 12 40.53 -42.24 47.77
N PHE A 13 41.28 -41.81 46.75
CA PHE A 13 40.72 -41.07 45.63
C PHE A 13 39.84 -42.03 44.82
N LEU A 14 38.55 -42.08 45.15
CA LEU A 14 37.52 -42.64 44.27
C LEU A 14 37.35 -41.68 43.10
N SER A 15 38.07 -41.95 42.01
CA SER A 15 37.79 -41.35 40.71
C SER A 15 36.39 -41.77 40.29
N PHE A 16 35.39 -40.94 40.58
CA PHE A 16 34.06 -41.06 40.02
C PHE A 16 34.17 -40.65 38.55
N SER A 17 34.49 -41.61 37.68
CA SER A 17 34.30 -41.42 36.25
C SER A 17 32.80 -41.24 36.04
N ALA A 18 32.37 -40.00 35.83
CA ALA A 18 31.04 -39.72 35.31
C ALA A 18 30.98 -40.34 33.91
N ILE A 19 30.50 -41.58 33.83
CA ILE A 19 30.02 -42.13 32.57
C ILE A 19 28.79 -41.30 32.26
N ALA A 20 28.95 -40.30 31.39
CA ALA A 20 27.82 -39.69 30.73
C ALA A 20 27.10 -40.82 29.99
N GLN A 21 25.98 -41.30 30.55
CA GLN A 21 25.10 -42.19 29.81
C GLN A 21 24.66 -41.40 28.58
N GLU A 22 24.99 -41.90 27.39
CA GLU A 22 24.27 -41.51 26.18
C GLU A 22 22.82 -41.87 26.44
N VAL A 23 21.99 -40.87 26.78
CA VAL A 23 20.55 -41.06 26.85
C VAL A 23 20.14 -41.32 25.40
N PRO A 24 19.78 -42.57 25.02
CA PRO A 24 19.42 -42.85 23.65
C PRO A 24 18.18 -42.01 23.36
N ASN A 25 18.17 -41.30 22.22
CA ASN A 25 17.00 -40.53 21.82
C ASN A 25 15.84 -41.50 21.57
N GLN A 26 14.96 -41.65 22.56
CA GLN A 26 13.79 -42.54 22.53
C GLN A 26 12.60 -41.93 21.79
N SER A 27 12.79 -40.80 21.09
CA SER A 27 11.71 -40.10 20.37
C SER A 27 11.77 -40.49 18.88
N PRO A 28 11.05 -41.54 18.43
CA PRO A 28 10.98 -41.86 17.01
C PRO A 28 10.19 -40.77 16.28
N LEU A 29 10.89 -39.85 15.63
CA LEU A 29 10.26 -38.87 14.76
C LEU A 29 9.78 -39.56 13.48
N THR A 30 8.48 -39.49 13.20
CA THR A 30 7.87 -40.10 12.01
C THR A 30 7.72 -39.08 10.88
N ILE A 31 7.67 -39.55 9.62
CA ILE A 31 7.38 -38.69 8.46
C ILE A 31 6.03 -37.98 8.63
N ALA A 32 5.01 -38.66 9.17
CA ALA A 32 3.71 -38.07 9.43
C ALA A 32 3.78 -36.87 10.39
N GLN A 33 4.60 -36.95 11.46
CA GLN A 33 4.82 -35.84 12.39
C GLN A 33 5.54 -34.66 11.71
N ILE A 34 6.53 -34.92 10.86
CA ILE A 34 7.23 -33.87 10.11
C ILE A 34 6.27 -33.17 9.13
N MET A 35 5.44 -33.94 8.43
CA MET A 35 4.48 -33.42 7.44
C MET A 35 3.31 -32.66 8.08
N ALA A 36 3.09 -32.79 9.39
CA ALA A 36 2.06 -32.04 10.11
C ALA A 36 2.41 -30.54 10.26
N GLY A 37 3.63 -30.12 9.94
CA GLY A 37 4.00 -28.71 9.89
C GLY A 37 3.79 -28.00 11.22
N GLU A 38 3.00 -26.91 11.21
CA GLU A 38 2.70 -26.10 12.40
C GLU A 38 1.90 -26.85 13.46
N ASP A 39 1.17 -27.91 13.10
CA ASP A 39 0.51 -28.78 14.09
C ASP A 39 1.53 -29.56 14.94
N PHE A 40 2.73 -29.80 14.40
CA PHE A 40 3.84 -30.45 15.08
C PHE A 40 4.77 -29.45 15.79
N THR A 41 5.16 -28.36 15.11
CA THR A 41 6.11 -27.37 15.66
C THR A 41 5.46 -26.29 16.52
N GLY A 42 4.13 -26.18 16.47
CA GLY A 42 3.37 -25.09 17.07
C GLY A 42 3.21 -23.90 16.13
N TYR A 43 2.08 -23.21 16.25
CA TYR A 43 1.78 -22.01 15.50
C TYR A 43 2.56 -20.83 16.07
N SER A 44 3.68 -20.47 15.46
CA SER A 44 4.45 -19.29 15.85
C SER A 44 3.76 -17.98 15.42
N PRO A 45 3.85 -16.90 16.21
CA PRO A 45 3.43 -15.56 15.79
C PRO A 45 4.11 -15.12 14.49
N ASN A 46 3.37 -14.44 13.61
CA ASN A 46 3.92 -13.80 12.41
C ASN A 46 3.22 -12.45 12.12
N GLN A 47 3.64 -11.74 11.08
CA GLN A 47 3.14 -10.39 10.74
C GLN A 47 3.17 -9.42 11.93
N ILE A 48 4.33 -9.36 12.60
CA ILE A 48 4.51 -8.53 13.79
C ILE A 48 4.55 -7.05 13.39
N SER A 49 3.73 -6.23 14.04
CA SER A 49 3.71 -4.77 13.86
C SER A 49 3.50 -4.06 15.20
N TRP A 50 3.85 -2.78 15.24
CA TRP A 50 3.61 -1.93 16.40
C TRP A 50 2.37 -1.07 16.17
N SER A 51 1.63 -0.77 17.24
CA SER A 51 0.67 0.32 17.22
C SER A 51 1.38 1.66 17.03
N GLU A 52 0.66 2.63 16.47
CA GLU A 52 1.18 3.97 16.18
C GLU A 52 1.64 4.72 17.44
N ASP A 53 0.98 4.46 18.57
CA ASP A 53 1.30 5.01 19.89
C ASP A 53 2.35 4.20 20.67
N GLY A 54 2.86 3.11 20.07
CA GLY A 54 3.82 2.20 20.68
C GLY A 54 3.31 1.43 21.90
N GLN A 55 2.01 1.47 22.22
CA GLN A 55 1.43 0.79 23.37
C GLN A 55 1.19 -0.70 23.16
N TRP A 56 1.15 -1.16 21.90
CA TRP A 56 0.82 -2.53 21.54
C TRP A 56 1.74 -3.08 20.47
N ILE A 57 2.05 -4.37 20.59
CA ILE A 57 2.65 -5.18 19.54
C ILE A 57 1.58 -6.13 19.02
N TYR A 58 1.21 -5.96 17.76
CA TYR A 58 0.24 -6.74 17.02
C TYR A 58 0.92 -7.89 16.28
N PHE A 59 0.25 -9.04 16.18
CA PHE A 59 0.73 -10.20 15.41
C PHE A 59 -0.38 -11.19 15.11
N MET A 60 -0.25 -11.92 14.01
CA MET A 60 -1.13 -13.04 13.68
C MET A 60 -0.73 -14.30 14.45
N TRP A 61 -1.70 -14.93 15.12
CA TRP A 61 -1.45 -16.14 15.91
C TRP A 61 -2.63 -17.11 15.88
N ASN A 62 -2.35 -18.39 16.07
CA ASN A 62 -3.35 -19.46 16.14
C ASN A 62 -3.03 -20.48 17.25
N PRO A 63 -3.06 -20.05 18.53
CA PRO A 63 -2.74 -20.94 19.65
C PRO A 63 -3.76 -22.06 19.83
N GLU A 64 -5.01 -21.82 19.43
CA GLU A 64 -6.15 -22.73 19.64
C GLU A 64 -6.39 -23.70 18.47
N ARG A 65 -5.54 -23.65 17.43
CA ARG A 65 -5.69 -24.46 16.20
C ARG A 65 -7.04 -24.25 15.50
N ASP A 66 -7.51 -23.01 15.48
CA ASP A 66 -8.67 -22.61 14.69
C ASP A 66 -8.38 -22.72 13.18
N THR A 67 -9.43 -22.69 12.38
CA THR A 67 -9.40 -22.70 10.92
C THR A 67 -8.60 -21.54 10.32
N LEU A 68 -8.57 -20.38 10.99
CA LEU A 68 -7.87 -19.18 10.55
C LEU A 68 -7.06 -18.56 11.70
N ARG A 69 -5.90 -17.99 11.36
CA ARG A 69 -5.12 -17.15 12.29
C ARG A 69 -5.92 -15.90 12.63
N SER A 70 -5.85 -15.48 13.89
CA SER A 70 -6.48 -14.25 14.37
C SER A 70 -5.43 -13.21 14.73
N LEU A 71 -5.82 -11.93 14.74
CA LEU A 71 -4.97 -10.87 15.28
C LEU A 71 -4.93 -10.96 16.81
N TYR A 72 -3.73 -10.93 17.36
CA TYR A 72 -3.47 -10.78 18.78
C TYR A 72 -2.66 -9.50 19.02
N LYS A 73 -2.75 -8.97 20.24
CA LYS A 73 -1.90 -7.89 20.72
C LYS A 73 -1.30 -8.23 22.08
N VAL A 74 -0.15 -7.65 22.37
CA VAL A 74 0.50 -7.71 23.68
C VAL A 74 1.15 -6.37 23.99
N SER A 75 1.22 -6.01 25.28
CA SER A 75 1.98 -4.83 25.69
C SER A 75 3.48 -5.04 25.46
N PRO A 76 4.25 -4.00 25.09
CA PRO A 76 5.71 -4.06 24.99
C PRO A 76 6.41 -4.47 26.28
N SER A 77 5.80 -4.23 27.44
CA SER A 77 6.30 -4.71 28.73
C SER A 77 6.09 -6.21 28.95
N GLY A 78 5.45 -6.91 28.00
CA GLY A 78 5.06 -8.31 28.09
C GLY A 78 3.66 -8.49 28.67
N GLY A 79 3.32 -9.74 28.98
CA GLY A 79 1.99 -10.15 29.45
C GLY A 79 1.41 -11.27 28.60
N ALA A 80 0.19 -11.69 28.93
CA ALA A 80 -0.56 -12.65 28.12
C ALA A 80 -1.09 -11.95 26.86
N PRO A 81 -0.87 -12.49 25.65
CA PRO A 81 -1.49 -11.95 24.44
C PRO A 81 -3.01 -12.02 24.50
N GLU A 82 -3.67 -10.97 24.01
CA GLU A 82 -5.12 -10.89 23.90
C GLU A 82 -5.56 -10.91 22.44
N LYS A 83 -6.63 -11.65 22.13
CA LYS A 83 -7.23 -11.69 20.80
C LYS A 83 -7.92 -10.36 20.53
N VAL A 84 -7.59 -9.72 19.42
CA VAL A 84 -8.17 -8.43 19.02
C VAL A 84 -9.58 -8.65 18.48
N SER A 85 -10.53 -7.79 18.87
CA SER A 85 -11.91 -7.88 18.40
C SER A 85 -12.05 -7.42 16.95
N GLU A 86 -13.06 -7.92 16.22
CA GLU A 86 -13.36 -7.49 14.84
C GLU A 86 -13.63 -5.98 14.74
N ALA A 87 -14.27 -5.40 15.77
CA ALA A 87 -14.51 -3.95 15.82
C ALA A 87 -13.19 -3.17 15.91
N GLU A 88 -12.26 -3.62 16.76
CA GLU A 88 -10.94 -3.01 16.87
C GLU A 88 -10.14 -3.18 15.57
N ILE A 89 -10.14 -4.38 14.96
CA ILE A 89 -9.48 -4.63 13.65
C ILE A 89 -10.02 -3.68 12.58
N LYS A 90 -11.34 -3.42 12.58
CA LYS A 90 -11.99 -2.50 11.64
C LYS A 90 -11.55 -1.05 11.85
N ASP A 91 -11.13 -0.67 13.05
CA ASP A 91 -10.67 0.69 13.35
C ASP A 91 -9.15 0.85 13.23
N LEU A 92 -8.36 -0.24 13.24
CA LEU A 92 -6.90 -0.17 13.08
C LEU A 92 -6.48 0.49 11.75
N PRO A 93 -5.48 1.38 11.76
CA PRO A 93 -4.95 1.93 10.51
C PRO A 93 -4.32 0.83 9.64
N GLY A 94 -4.41 0.99 8.33
CA GLY A 94 -3.73 0.13 7.38
C GLY A 94 -2.24 0.46 7.25
N ASP A 95 -1.52 -0.30 6.43
CA ASP A 95 -0.18 0.09 5.99
C ASP A 95 -0.24 1.39 5.19
N GLY A 96 0.74 2.26 5.38
CA GLY A 96 0.71 3.60 4.84
C GLY A 96 2.05 4.32 4.88
N GLU A 97 2.04 5.56 4.41
CA GLU A 97 3.20 6.43 4.35
C GLU A 97 3.09 7.53 5.42
N TYR A 98 4.20 7.82 6.09
CA TYR A 98 4.31 8.92 7.04
C TYR A 98 4.75 10.20 6.31
N ASN A 99 4.28 11.35 6.76
CA ASN A 99 4.90 12.60 6.33
C ASN A 99 6.31 12.72 6.94
N ARG A 100 7.14 13.63 6.42
CA ARG A 100 8.55 13.79 6.83
C ARG A 100 8.71 14.06 8.32
N ASP A 101 7.77 14.80 8.90
CA ASP A 101 7.80 15.15 10.32
C ASP A 101 7.18 14.06 11.22
N HIS A 102 6.69 12.95 10.66
CA HIS A 102 6.05 11.84 11.39
C HIS A 102 4.86 12.27 12.27
N THR A 103 4.16 13.34 11.90
CA THR A 103 2.96 13.82 12.59
C THR A 103 1.67 13.28 11.95
N PHE A 104 1.73 12.84 10.70
CA PHE A 104 0.61 12.28 9.95
C PHE A 104 1.02 11.00 9.24
N LYS A 105 0.06 10.10 9.13
CA LYS A 105 0.13 8.90 8.30
C LYS A 105 -1.03 8.90 7.31
N VAL A 106 -0.74 8.65 6.04
CA VAL A 106 -1.76 8.41 5.02
C VAL A 106 -1.78 6.93 4.67
N TYR A 107 -2.96 6.32 4.61
CA TYR A 107 -3.09 4.89 4.34
C TYR A 107 -4.33 4.56 3.53
N GLU A 108 -4.28 3.42 2.85
CA GLU A 108 -5.44 2.82 2.17
C GLU A 108 -6.09 1.81 3.12
N LYS A 109 -7.41 1.84 3.22
CA LYS A 109 -8.18 0.77 3.86
C LYS A 109 -9.48 0.54 3.11
N TYR A 110 -9.74 -0.71 2.74
CA TYR A 110 -10.93 -1.12 1.97
C TYR A 110 -11.13 -0.35 0.65
N GLY A 111 -10.05 0.08 0.01
CA GLY A 111 -10.09 0.86 -1.22
C GLY A 111 -10.35 2.36 -1.05
N ASP A 112 -10.50 2.84 0.18
CA ASP A 112 -10.61 4.26 0.51
C ASP A 112 -9.34 4.76 1.20
N LEU A 113 -9.14 6.08 1.15
CA LEU A 113 -7.96 6.74 1.71
C LEU A 113 -8.28 7.46 3.02
N PHE A 114 -7.36 7.36 3.97
CA PHE A 114 -7.48 7.97 5.29
C PHE A 114 -6.20 8.71 5.67
N LEU A 115 -6.37 9.80 6.42
CA LEU A 115 -5.30 10.57 7.04
C LEU A 115 -5.40 10.45 8.55
N LEU A 116 -4.45 9.77 9.18
CA LEU A 116 -4.30 9.69 10.63
C LEU A 116 -3.37 10.79 11.12
N ASN A 117 -3.81 11.54 12.13
CA ASN A 117 -2.96 12.40 12.94
C ASN A 117 -2.35 11.57 14.08
N LEU A 118 -1.03 11.46 14.09
CA LEU A 118 -0.30 10.65 15.07
C LEU A 118 -0.14 11.37 16.42
N THR A 119 -0.44 12.66 16.47
CA THR A 119 -0.32 13.46 17.70
C THR A 119 -1.50 13.23 18.65
N ASP A 120 -2.71 13.13 18.10
CA ASP A 120 -3.95 13.00 18.88
C ASP A 120 -4.75 11.73 18.53
N GLY A 121 -4.28 10.93 17.57
CA GLY A 121 -4.93 9.69 17.13
C GLY A 121 -6.18 9.89 16.27
N THR A 122 -6.47 11.13 15.83
CA THR A 122 -7.67 11.40 15.03
C THR A 122 -7.50 10.97 13.57
N THR A 123 -8.51 10.31 13.02
CA THR A 123 -8.54 9.86 11.62
C THR A 123 -9.52 10.69 10.81
N ARG A 124 -9.07 11.20 9.67
CA ARG A 124 -9.87 11.89 8.66
C ARG A 124 -10.00 11.02 7.41
N THR A 125 -11.22 10.73 7.01
CA THR A 125 -11.52 10.10 5.71
C THR A 125 -11.22 11.10 4.58
N ILE A 126 -10.44 10.67 3.59
CA ILE A 126 -10.12 11.45 2.38
C ILE A 126 -11.09 11.06 1.25
N THR A 127 -11.29 9.76 1.04
CA THR A 127 -12.20 9.23 0.03
C THR A 127 -13.22 8.28 0.64
N GLN A 128 -14.39 8.22 0.03
CA GLN A 128 -15.44 7.25 0.33
C GLN A 128 -16.19 7.01 -0.97
N THR A 129 -15.61 6.19 -1.85
CA THR A 129 -16.13 5.99 -3.20
C THR A 129 -16.29 4.52 -3.55
N LEU A 130 -16.94 4.25 -4.70
CA LEU A 130 -17.06 2.89 -5.22
C LEU A 130 -15.82 2.45 -6.01
N GLU A 131 -15.05 3.42 -6.50
CA GLU A 131 -13.81 3.16 -7.22
C GLU A 131 -12.69 3.00 -6.20
N ARG A 132 -11.80 2.04 -6.41
CA ARG A 132 -10.66 1.84 -5.52
C ARG A 132 -9.64 2.96 -5.74
N GLU A 133 -9.29 3.64 -4.67
CA GLU A 133 -8.08 4.45 -4.56
C GLU A 133 -6.95 3.66 -3.90
N SER A 134 -5.70 3.94 -4.28
CA SER A 134 -4.54 3.20 -3.79
C SER A 134 -3.24 4.00 -3.84
N ALA A 135 -2.18 3.42 -3.29
CA ALA A 135 -0.83 3.99 -3.25
C ALA A 135 -0.78 5.46 -2.76
N PRO A 136 -1.46 5.80 -1.63
CA PRO A 136 -1.42 7.14 -1.12
C PRO A 136 -0.03 7.50 -0.62
N ARG A 137 0.41 8.71 -0.92
CA ARG A 137 1.70 9.27 -0.50
C ARG A 137 1.61 10.78 -0.34
N PHE A 138 2.49 11.37 0.46
CA PHE A 138 2.53 12.83 0.54
C PHE A 138 3.13 13.44 -0.73
N SER A 139 2.64 14.62 -1.12
CA SER A 139 3.28 15.44 -2.15
C SER A 139 4.66 15.91 -1.65
N GLY A 140 5.56 16.28 -2.57
CA GLY A 140 6.93 16.66 -2.18
C GLY A 140 7.01 17.90 -1.28
N ASP A 141 6.01 18.77 -1.35
CA ASP A 141 5.77 19.95 -0.52
C ASP A 141 4.90 19.66 0.73
N GLU A 142 4.49 18.42 0.95
CA GLU A 142 3.62 17.91 2.03
C GLU A 142 2.23 18.53 2.15
N SER A 143 1.86 19.44 1.27
CA SER A 143 0.57 20.14 1.35
C SER A 143 -0.61 19.29 0.85
N GLY A 144 -0.33 18.18 0.15
CA GLY A 144 -1.35 17.28 -0.39
C GLY A 144 -1.00 15.80 -0.26
N VAL A 145 -1.99 14.98 -0.57
CA VAL A 145 -1.86 13.53 -0.75
C VAL A 145 -1.99 13.22 -2.23
N ILE A 146 -1.01 12.51 -2.78
CA ILE A 146 -1.05 11.96 -4.13
C ILE A 146 -1.49 10.51 -4.04
N PHE A 147 -2.38 10.07 -4.92
CA PHE A 147 -2.87 8.70 -4.95
C PHE A 147 -3.25 8.26 -6.37
N GLU A 148 -3.43 6.96 -6.56
CA GLU A 148 -3.82 6.35 -7.82
C GLU A 148 -5.30 5.95 -7.81
N ARG A 149 -6.01 6.27 -8.89
CA ARG A 149 -7.37 5.80 -9.19
C ARG A 149 -7.52 5.62 -10.70
N ASP A 150 -8.02 4.47 -11.14
CA ASP A 150 -8.16 4.09 -12.56
C ASP A 150 -6.91 4.44 -13.42
N ASP A 151 -5.75 3.89 -13.04
CA ASP A 151 -4.46 4.11 -13.71
C ASP A 151 -4.02 5.60 -13.81
N ASN A 152 -4.56 6.47 -12.96
CA ASN A 152 -4.30 7.90 -12.97
C ASN A 152 -3.93 8.47 -11.61
N LEU A 153 -3.08 9.49 -11.61
CA LEU A 153 -2.71 10.23 -10.41
C LEU A 153 -3.71 11.34 -10.12
N PHE A 154 -4.09 11.42 -8.85
CA PHE A 154 -4.88 12.50 -8.28
C PHE A 154 -4.12 13.12 -7.11
N ARG A 155 -4.38 14.40 -6.85
CA ARG A 155 -3.91 15.14 -5.68
C ARG A 155 -5.11 15.62 -4.88
N TRP A 156 -5.13 15.28 -3.60
CA TRP A 156 -6.02 15.85 -2.62
C TRP A 156 -5.27 16.89 -1.78
N ASP A 157 -5.81 18.09 -1.65
CA ASP A 157 -5.23 19.17 -0.86
C ASP A 157 -5.64 19.05 0.61
N ARG A 158 -4.67 19.01 1.54
CA ARG A 158 -4.94 18.74 2.96
C ARG A 158 -5.69 19.87 3.65
N THR A 159 -5.47 21.11 3.20
CA THR A 159 -5.99 22.31 3.83
C THR A 159 -7.42 22.60 3.37
N THR A 160 -7.63 22.57 2.06
CA THR A 160 -8.90 22.95 1.42
C THR A 160 -9.81 21.74 1.17
N GLY A 161 -9.25 20.52 1.13
CA GLY A 161 -9.97 19.32 0.71
C GLY A 161 -10.21 19.22 -0.80
N GLY A 162 -9.62 20.11 -1.59
CA GLY A 162 -9.79 20.12 -3.05
C GLY A 162 -9.15 18.90 -3.72
N LEU A 163 -9.76 18.43 -4.81
CA LEU A 163 -9.28 17.29 -5.59
C LEU A 163 -8.90 17.71 -7.01
N ILE A 164 -7.68 17.37 -7.44
CA ILE A 164 -7.16 17.68 -8.77
C ILE A 164 -6.66 16.39 -9.42
N GLN A 165 -7.02 16.17 -10.69
CA GLN A 165 -6.46 15.08 -11.50
C GLN A 165 -5.17 15.53 -12.18
N LEU A 166 -4.09 14.77 -12.02
CA LEU A 166 -2.76 15.11 -12.52
C LEU A 166 -2.41 14.42 -13.84
N THR A 167 -2.97 13.24 -14.10
CA THR A 167 -2.75 12.48 -15.34
C THR A 167 -4.07 12.04 -15.96
N ASN A 168 -4.07 11.74 -17.26
CA ASN A 168 -5.25 11.25 -17.99
C ASN A 168 -4.85 10.14 -18.96
N PHE A 169 -4.48 8.99 -18.42
CA PHE A 169 -4.23 7.77 -19.17
C PHE A 169 -5.56 7.15 -19.59
N GLN A 170 -5.66 6.78 -20.87
CA GLN A 170 -6.83 6.13 -21.44
C GLN A 170 -6.43 4.81 -22.09
N LYS A 171 -7.29 3.80 -21.92
CA LYS A 171 -7.10 2.49 -22.53
C LYS A 171 -7.38 2.57 -24.04
N GLY A 172 -6.71 1.72 -24.82
CA GLY A 172 -6.89 1.66 -26.27
C GLY A 172 -6.23 2.82 -27.03
N SER A 173 -6.86 3.22 -28.13
CA SER A 173 -6.39 4.24 -29.06
C SER A 173 -7.45 5.34 -29.22
N PRO A 174 -7.06 6.57 -29.59
CA PRO A 174 -8.03 7.61 -29.89
C PRO A 174 -9.00 7.14 -30.96
N ARG A 175 -10.27 7.54 -30.84
CA ARG A 175 -11.28 7.27 -31.87
C ARG A 175 -10.78 7.89 -33.19
N PRO A 176 -10.69 7.12 -34.29
CA PRO A 176 -10.30 7.67 -35.58
C PRO A 176 -11.33 8.72 -35.99
N GLU A 177 -10.86 9.88 -36.43
CA GLU A 177 -11.76 10.85 -37.07
C GLU A 177 -12.32 10.22 -38.36
N PRO A 178 -13.60 10.47 -38.68
CA PRO A 178 -14.16 10.02 -39.94
C PRO A 178 -13.32 10.56 -41.09
N SER A 179 -12.75 9.67 -41.90
CA SER A 179 -12.05 10.09 -43.11
C SER A 179 -13.07 10.50 -44.16
N LEU A 180 -13.15 11.79 -44.46
CA LEU A 180 -13.93 12.30 -45.59
C LEU A 180 -13.34 11.79 -46.91
N SER A 181 -14.21 11.42 -47.86
CA SER A 181 -13.77 11.11 -49.23
C SER A 181 -13.21 12.38 -49.89
N GLU A 182 -12.44 12.23 -50.97
CA GLU A 182 -11.96 13.41 -51.72
C GLU A 182 -13.11 14.23 -52.31
N GLN A 183 -14.23 13.58 -52.65
CA GLN A 183 -15.45 14.26 -53.07
C GLN A 183 -16.06 15.10 -51.94
N ASP A 184 -16.14 14.55 -50.73
CA ASP A 184 -16.69 15.28 -49.57
C ASP A 184 -15.81 16.48 -49.20
N LYS A 185 -14.48 16.31 -49.23
CA LYS A 185 -13.53 17.41 -48.99
C LYS A 185 -13.65 18.50 -50.06
N TRP A 186 -13.85 18.11 -51.32
CA TRP A 186 -14.08 19.07 -52.40
C TRP A 186 -15.39 19.83 -52.18
N LEU A 187 -16.48 19.12 -51.86
CA LEU A 187 -17.79 19.71 -51.60
C LEU A 187 -17.76 20.66 -50.40
N GLU A 188 -17.10 20.28 -49.30
CA GLU A 188 -16.92 21.14 -48.13
C GLU A 188 -16.19 22.44 -48.50
N ARG A 189 -15.11 22.35 -49.29
CA ARG A 189 -14.36 23.52 -49.74
C ARG A 189 -15.20 24.44 -50.62
N ASP A 190 -15.93 23.88 -51.59
CA ASP A 190 -16.78 24.62 -52.51
C ASP A 190 -17.94 25.31 -51.76
N GLN A 191 -18.59 24.60 -50.82
CA GLN A 191 -19.62 25.17 -49.94
C GLN A 191 -19.07 26.32 -49.09
N MET A 192 -17.86 26.20 -48.56
CA MET A 192 -17.22 27.25 -47.77
C MET A 192 -16.81 28.45 -48.62
N GLU A 193 -16.57 28.28 -49.92
CA GLU A 193 -16.31 29.38 -50.87
C GLU A 193 -17.60 30.09 -51.31
N LEU A 194 -18.66 29.33 -51.58
CA LEU A 194 -19.93 29.87 -52.09
C LEU A 194 -20.81 30.50 -50.98
N PHE A 195 -20.83 29.93 -49.78
CA PHE A 195 -21.78 30.34 -48.74
C PHE A 195 -21.13 31.16 -47.62
N GLU A 196 -21.35 32.49 -47.64
CA GLU A 196 -20.94 33.41 -46.57
C GLU A 196 -21.45 33.01 -45.17
N VAL A 197 -22.68 32.48 -45.10
CA VAL A 197 -23.31 32.05 -43.85
C VAL A 197 -22.52 30.91 -43.19
N LEU A 198 -21.95 29.99 -43.97
CA LEU A 198 -21.15 28.88 -43.43
C LEU A 198 -19.84 29.39 -42.84
N ARG A 199 -19.14 30.30 -43.54
CA ARG A 199 -17.94 30.97 -43.02
C ARG A 199 -18.23 31.74 -41.73
N TRP A 200 -19.34 32.47 -41.69
CA TRP A 200 -19.75 33.22 -40.49
C TRP A 200 -20.02 32.27 -39.30
N ARG A 201 -20.72 31.16 -39.52
CA ARG A 201 -20.98 30.15 -38.49
C ARG A 201 -19.68 29.54 -37.97
N GLU A 202 -18.78 29.13 -38.86
CA GLU A 202 -17.49 28.57 -38.48
C GLU A 202 -16.66 29.58 -37.65
N ALA A 203 -16.64 30.86 -38.03
CA ALA A 203 -15.95 31.90 -37.29
C ALA A 203 -16.57 32.13 -35.89
N VAL A 204 -17.90 32.11 -35.78
CA VAL A 204 -18.62 32.19 -34.50
C VAL A 204 -18.29 30.99 -33.62
N ASP A 205 -18.29 29.78 -34.19
CA ASP A 205 -18.02 28.55 -33.45
C ASP A 205 -16.56 28.49 -32.99
N LYS A 206 -15.60 28.90 -33.82
CA LYS A 206 -14.19 29.07 -33.42
C LYS A 206 -14.06 30.06 -32.25
N LYS A 207 -14.72 31.23 -32.31
CA LYS A 207 -14.69 32.21 -31.21
C LYS A 207 -15.34 31.68 -29.93
N LYS A 208 -16.48 30.98 -30.04
CA LYS A 208 -17.16 30.35 -28.90
C LYS A 208 -16.28 29.28 -28.26
N LYS A 209 -15.64 28.43 -29.07
CA LYS A 209 -14.73 27.38 -28.61
C LYS A 209 -13.53 27.97 -27.89
N ALA A 210 -12.82 28.93 -28.49
CA ALA A 210 -11.68 29.60 -27.86
C ALA A 210 -12.06 30.31 -26.55
N ARG A 211 -13.23 30.96 -26.50
CA ARG A 211 -13.74 31.60 -25.27
C ARG A 211 -14.12 30.58 -24.20
N SER A 212 -14.65 29.43 -24.59
CA SER A 212 -14.96 28.34 -23.66
C SER A 212 -13.68 27.74 -23.09
N GLU A 213 -12.70 27.40 -23.95
CA GLU A 213 -11.42 26.80 -23.58
C GLU A 213 -10.62 27.71 -22.65
N SER A 214 -10.54 29.02 -22.94
CA SER A 214 -9.83 29.99 -22.08
C SER A 214 -10.45 30.21 -20.70
N ARG A 215 -11.67 29.73 -20.45
CA ARG A 215 -12.35 29.83 -19.14
C ARG A 215 -12.29 28.55 -18.33
N GLN A 216 -11.92 27.43 -18.96
CA GLN A 216 -11.83 26.15 -18.28
C GLN A 216 -10.50 26.07 -17.53
N PRO A 217 -10.48 25.41 -16.36
CA PRO A 217 -9.22 25.12 -15.70
C PRO A 217 -8.37 24.18 -16.56
N ASP A 218 -7.05 24.31 -16.46
CA ASP A 218 -6.14 23.38 -17.11
C ASP A 218 -6.39 21.95 -16.62
N ARG A 219 -6.45 21.02 -17.58
CA ARG A 219 -6.68 19.60 -17.33
C ARG A 219 -5.66 18.77 -18.09
N PRO A 220 -5.23 17.62 -17.57
CA PRO A 220 -4.33 16.73 -18.28
C PRO A 220 -4.97 16.25 -19.59
N LYS A 221 -4.23 16.40 -20.69
CA LYS A 221 -4.61 15.87 -22.00
C LYS A 221 -4.59 14.34 -21.97
N PRO A 222 -5.47 13.68 -22.74
CA PRO A 222 -5.51 12.22 -22.77
C PRO A 222 -4.24 11.64 -23.37
N TYR A 223 -3.70 10.61 -22.72
CA TYR A 223 -2.61 9.77 -23.22
C TYR A 223 -3.12 8.34 -23.40
N TYR A 224 -3.17 7.88 -24.64
CA TYR A 224 -3.70 6.56 -24.98
C TYR A 224 -2.62 5.49 -24.87
N LEU A 225 -2.88 4.44 -24.08
CA LEU A 225 -1.91 3.38 -23.78
C LEU A 225 -1.70 2.40 -24.94
N GLY A 226 -2.59 2.36 -25.94
CA GLY A 226 -2.45 1.50 -27.12
C GLY A 226 -2.38 0.01 -26.80
N GLY A 227 -3.05 -0.44 -25.73
CA GLY A 227 -3.05 -1.83 -25.27
C GLY A 227 -1.84 -2.22 -24.40
N LYS A 228 -0.96 -1.28 -24.05
CA LYS A 228 0.12 -1.49 -23.08
C LYS A 228 -0.41 -1.39 -21.65
N GLN A 229 0.22 -2.11 -20.73
CA GLN A 229 -0.08 -2.03 -19.31
C GLN A 229 0.78 -0.93 -18.66
N LEU A 230 0.14 -0.08 -17.86
CA LEU A 230 0.79 0.95 -17.06
C LEU A 230 1.29 0.36 -15.74
N SER A 231 2.47 0.79 -15.28
CA SER A 231 3.02 0.41 -13.99
C SER A 231 4.04 1.45 -13.50
N ASN A 232 4.35 1.43 -12.20
CA ASN A 232 5.31 2.34 -11.57
C ASN A 232 5.01 3.82 -11.84
N LEU A 233 3.73 4.19 -11.79
CA LEU A 233 3.30 5.56 -11.98
C LEU A 233 3.73 6.38 -10.75
N ARG A 234 4.52 7.42 -10.96
CA ARG A 234 5.01 8.30 -9.88
C ARG A 234 5.02 9.74 -10.30
N LEU A 235 4.59 10.61 -9.39
CA LEU A 235 4.78 12.06 -9.52
C LEU A 235 6.16 12.45 -9.00
N SER A 236 6.86 13.28 -9.78
CA SER A 236 8.08 13.98 -9.38
C SER A 236 7.85 14.82 -8.11
N PRO A 237 8.88 15.03 -7.26
CA PRO A 237 8.74 15.79 -6.02
C PRO A 237 8.26 17.24 -6.21
N ASP A 238 8.64 17.86 -7.32
CA ASP A 238 8.23 19.22 -7.70
C ASP A 238 6.86 19.28 -8.38
N GLY A 239 6.26 18.12 -8.68
CA GLY A 239 4.89 18.01 -9.21
C GLY A 239 4.75 18.26 -10.71
N HIS A 240 5.83 18.55 -11.44
CA HIS A 240 5.76 18.93 -12.86
C HIS A 240 5.74 17.73 -13.81
N PHE A 241 6.36 16.62 -13.42
CA PHE A 241 6.50 15.43 -14.25
C PHE A 241 5.89 14.19 -13.60
N ALA A 242 5.28 13.34 -14.42
CA ALA A 242 4.89 11.98 -14.04
C ALA A 242 5.77 10.98 -14.80
N THR A 243 6.38 10.05 -14.07
CA THR A 243 7.16 8.95 -14.64
C THR A 243 6.36 7.66 -14.56
N PHE A 244 6.44 6.82 -15.59
CA PHE A 244 5.73 5.55 -15.64
C PHE A 244 6.45 4.56 -16.56
N ARG A 245 6.09 3.27 -16.43
CA ARG A 245 6.58 2.19 -17.28
C ARG A 245 5.42 1.58 -18.06
N LEU A 246 5.61 1.42 -19.36
CA LEU A 246 4.69 0.70 -20.24
C LEU A 246 5.27 -0.66 -20.61
N THR A 247 4.48 -1.71 -20.41
CA THR A 247 4.83 -3.07 -20.82
C THR A 247 3.81 -3.61 -21.80
N ARG A 248 4.26 -4.42 -22.76
CA ARG A 248 3.37 -5.20 -23.63
C ARG A 248 3.19 -6.56 -22.99
N ARG A 249 1.94 -7.03 -22.81
CA ARG A 249 1.70 -8.45 -22.48
C ARG A 249 2.21 -9.29 -23.66
N THR A 250 3.17 -10.17 -23.37
CA THR A 250 3.54 -11.30 -24.24
C THR A 250 2.44 -12.33 -24.24
#